data_AF-A0A533XZX2-F1
#
_entry.id   AF-A0A533XZX2-F1
#
_cell.length_a   1.000
_cell.length_b   1.000
_cell.length_c   1.000
_cell.angle_alpha   90.00
_cell.angle_beta   90.00
_cell.angle_gamma   90.00
#
_symmetry.space_group_name_H-M   'P 1'
#
loop_
_entity.id
_entity.type
_entity.pdbx_description
1 polymer ?
#
loop_
_entity_poly.entity_id
_entity_poly.type
_entity_poly.pdbx_seq_one_letter_code
_entity_poly.pdbx_strand_id
1 'polypeptide(L)'
;MKTAKLLMLAVMMTALMLGACARPHGYGAGSGYREAALERGLAETNEQVDRAVKDPEKAKQAKAIVQDIVNEVKQSFKKTSDYHQKLYALNANYEATPEQFMKILDEQNNERMASATRILGFRFKLKSLLTVQEWKDLTEAMDKTRSRYMPKRESM
;
A
#
# COMPACT_ATOMS: atom_id res chain seq x y z
N MET A 1 -39.34 16.14 -33.80
CA MET A 1 -38.28 16.85 -33.04
C MET A 1 -38.34 16.64 -31.53
N LYS A 2 -39.50 16.70 -30.88
CA LYS A 2 -39.61 16.52 -29.41
C LYS A 2 -39.25 15.10 -28.95
N THR A 3 -39.67 14.08 -29.68
CA THR A 3 -39.38 12.66 -29.42
C THR A 3 -37.90 12.31 -29.55
N ALA A 4 -37.21 12.86 -30.57
CA ALA A 4 -35.76 12.68 -30.75
C ALA A 4 -34.94 13.32 -29.61
N LYS A 5 -35.38 14.47 -29.08
CA LYS A 5 -34.75 15.11 -27.91
C LYS A 5 -34.93 14.30 -26.63
N LEU A 6 -36.13 13.73 -26.42
CA LEU A 6 -36.41 12.83 -25.29
C LEU A 6 -35.59 11.53 -25.36
N LEU A 7 -35.42 10.95 -26.55
CA LEU A 7 -34.58 9.78 -26.76
C LEU A 7 -33.09 10.07 -26.53
N MET A 8 -32.58 11.22 -26.98
CA MET A 8 -31.19 11.64 -26.68
C MET A 8 -30.96 11.87 -25.19
N LEU A 9 -31.92 12.47 -24.48
CA LEU A 9 -31.85 12.67 -23.02
C LEU A 9 -31.86 11.34 -22.26
N ALA A 10 -32.70 10.40 -22.69
CA ALA A 10 -32.73 9.06 -22.11
C ALA A 10 -31.39 8.32 -22.33
N VAL A 11 -30.82 8.38 -23.54
CA VAL A 11 -29.52 7.75 -23.86
C VAL A 11 -28.38 8.39 -23.05
N MET A 12 -28.35 9.72 -22.91
CA MET A 12 -27.36 10.43 -22.08
C MET A 12 -27.46 10.06 -20.60
N MET A 13 -28.67 10.00 -20.03
CA MET A 13 -28.83 9.59 -18.63
C MET A 13 -28.42 8.14 -18.40
N THR A 14 -28.69 7.25 -19.36
CA THR A 14 -28.28 5.84 -19.26
C THR A 14 -26.75 5.70 -19.33
N ALA A 15 -26.08 6.47 -20.18
CA ALA A 15 -24.62 6.48 -20.27
C ALA A 15 -23.93 7.04 -19.00
N LEU A 16 -24.51 8.07 -18.37
CA LEU A 16 -23.99 8.64 -17.13
C LEU A 16 -24.13 7.69 -15.92
N MET A 17 -25.19 6.88 -15.88
CA MET A 17 -25.39 5.89 -14.82
C MET A 17 -24.41 4.71 -14.93
N LEU A 18 -24.03 4.29 -16.15
CA LEU A 18 -23.05 3.22 -16.38
C LEU A 18 -21.61 3.65 -16.08
N GLY A 19 -21.28 4.95 -16.16
CA GLY A 19 -19.96 5.48 -15.81
C GLY A 19 -19.67 5.57 -14.31
N ALA A 20 -20.71 5.59 -13.46
CA ALA A 20 -20.56 5.75 -12.01
C ALA A 20 -20.05 4.49 -11.29
N CYS A 21 -20.21 3.30 -11.89
CA CYS A 21 -19.65 2.05 -11.38
C CYS A 21 -18.21 1.80 -11.85
N ALA A 22 -17.73 2.54 -12.85
CA ALA A 22 -16.34 2.51 -13.31
C ALA A 22 -15.44 3.45 -12.46
N ARG A 23 -15.72 3.58 -11.16
CA ARG A 23 -14.68 4.08 -10.25
C ARG A 23 -13.52 3.11 -10.40
N PRO A 24 -12.32 3.58 -10.83
CA PRO A 24 -11.15 2.73 -10.77
C PRO A 24 -11.01 2.36 -9.30
N HIS A 25 -11.23 1.09 -8.96
CA HIS A 25 -10.83 0.56 -7.66
C HIS A 25 -9.31 0.67 -7.57
N GLY A 26 -8.78 1.86 -7.27
CA GLY A 26 -7.41 2.16 -6.85
C GLY A 26 -6.22 1.45 -7.51
N TYR A 27 -6.35 0.81 -8.68
CA TYR A 27 -5.25 0.13 -9.39
C TYR A 27 -4.33 1.13 -10.12
N GLY A 28 -4.43 2.41 -9.81
CA GLY A 28 -3.83 3.50 -10.59
C GLY A 28 -3.36 4.70 -9.78
N ALA A 29 -3.10 4.57 -8.47
CA ALA A 29 -2.14 5.49 -7.88
C ALA A 29 -0.78 5.17 -8.54
N GLY A 30 -0.43 5.93 -9.60
CA GLY A 30 0.79 5.74 -10.36
C GLY A 30 1.99 5.56 -9.43
N SER A 31 2.97 4.76 -9.85
CA SER A 31 4.17 4.45 -9.05
C SER A 31 4.77 5.68 -8.37
N GLY A 32 4.78 6.84 -9.05
CA GLY A 32 5.25 8.12 -8.50
C GLY A 32 4.45 8.67 -7.32
N TYR A 33 3.11 8.55 -7.30
CA TYR A 33 2.31 8.98 -6.14
C TYR A 33 2.60 8.11 -4.91
N ARG A 34 2.75 6.80 -5.14
CA ARG A 34 3.05 5.83 -4.08
C ARG A 34 4.46 6.04 -3.53
N GLU A 35 5.44 6.26 -4.40
CA GLU A 35 6.81 6.54 -4.01
C GLU A 35 6.91 7.82 -3.18
N ALA A 36 6.29 8.91 -3.65
CA ALA A 36 6.24 10.16 -2.89
C ALA A 36 5.54 9.99 -1.52
N ALA A 37 4.49 9.17 -1.44
CA ALA A 37 3.83 8.88 -0.17
C ALA A 37 4.72 8.06 0.79
N LEU A 38 5.48 7.10 0.28
CA LEU A 38 6.44 6.32 1.08
C LEU A 38 7.59 7.17 1.57
N GLU A 39 8.14 8.05 0.73
CA GLU A 39 9.21 8.97 1.10
C GLU A 39 8.74 9.97 2.16
N ARG A 40 7.52 10.49 2.03
CA ARG A 40 6.90 11.32 3.07
C ARG A 40 6.76 10.56 4.38
N GLY A 41 6.21 9.34 4.34
CA GLY A 41 6.05 8.52 5.54
C GLY A 41 7.38 8.19 6.22
N LEU A 42 8.43 7.93 5.44
CA LEU A 42 9.80 7.74 5.94
C LEU A 42 10.32 8.99 6.64
N ALA A 43 10.20 10.16 6.01
CA ALA A 43 10.64 11.43 6.59
C ALA A 43 9.90 11.74 7.91
N GLU A 44 8.57 11.59 7.92
CA GLU A 44 7.75 11.79 9.12
C GLU A 44 8.11 10.82 10.25
N THR A 45 8.40 9.56 9.91
CA THR A 45 8.82 8.55 10.90
C THR A 45 10.21 8.83 11.43
N ASN A 46 11.15 9.25 10.57
CA ASN A 46 12.50 9.63 10.99
C ASN A 46 12.47 10.81 11.97
N GLU A 47 11.59 11.78 11.75
CA GLU A 47 11.38 12.88 12.69
C GLU A 47 10.82 12.39 14.04
N GLN A 48 9.91 11.39 14.04
CA GLN A 48 9.44 10.80 15.29
C GLN A 48 10.56 10.04 16.02
N VAL A 49 11.44 9.36 15.29
CA VAL A 49 12.61 8.70 15.88
C VAL A 49 13.52 9.73 16.56
N ASP A 50 13.82 10.86 15.93
CA ASP A 50 14.65 11.92 16.53
C ASP A 50 14.03 12.52 17.80
N ARG A 51 12.70 12.58 17.87
CA ARG A 51 12.00 13.07 19.06
C ARG A 51 11.99 12.05 20.19
N ALA A 52 11.74 10.79 19.86
CA ALA A 52 11.58 9.72 20.85
C ALA A 52 12.93 9.21 21.40
N VAL A 53 13.94 9.07 20.53
CA VAL A 53 15.20 8.39 20.85
C VAL A 53 16.30 9.42 21.13
N LYS A 54 16.74 9.51 22.39
CA LYS A 54 17.70 10.55 22.83
C LYS A 54 19.15 10.21 22.51
N ASP A 55 19.47 8.92 22.46
CA ASP A 55 20.78 8.43 22.08
C ASP A 55 20.94 8.55 20.55
N PRO A 56 21.90 9.35 20.05
CA PRO A 56 22.06 9.60 18.61
C PRO A 56 22.47 8.35 17.81
N GLU A 57 23.27 7.45 18.39
CA GLU A 57 23.66 6.22 17.70
C GLU A 57 22.49 5.23 17.65
N LYS A 58 21.72 5.16 18.72
CA LYS A 58 20.47 4.37 18.74
C LYS A 58 19.45 4.93 17.73
N ALA A 59 19.30 6.25 17.65
CA ALA A 59 18.41 6.90 16.70
C ALA A 59 18.82 6.60 15.25
N LYS A 60 20.11 6.65 14.94
CA LYS A 60 20.66 6.27 13.63
C LYS A 60 20.32 4.82 13.27
N GLN A 61 20.51 3.88 14.21
CA GLN A 61 20.16 2.47 13.99
C GLN A 61 18.65 2.28 13.81
N ALA A 62 17.82 2.98 14.60
CA ALA A 62 16.37 2.94 14.48
C ALA A 62 15.90 3.43 13.09
N LYS A 63 16.46 4.55 12.60
CA LYS A 63 16.17 5.06 11.25
C LYS A 63 16.59 4.10 10.14
N ALA A 64 17.73 3.42 10.30
CA ALA A 64 18.16 2.39 9.35
C ALA A 64 17.14 1.23 9.28
N ILE A 65 16.62 0.78 10.43
CA ILE A 65 15.57 -0.26 10.47
C ILE A 65 14.28 0.24 9.80
N VAL A 66 13.89 1.50 10.02
CA VAL A 66 12.72 2.10 9.33
C VAL A 66 12.94 2.15 7.82
N GLN A 67 14.14 2.49 7.36
CA GLN A 67 14.50 2.44 5.94
C GLN A 67 14.38 1.03 5.37
N ASP A 68 14.83 0.00 6.09
CA ASP A 68 14.70 -1.41 5.69
C ASP A 68 13.23 -1.83 5.54
N ILE A 69 12.34 -1.37 6.44
CA ILE A 69 10.90 -1.59 6.32
C ILE A 69 10.36 -0.96 5.04
N VAL A 70 10.71 0.30 4.76
CA VAL A 70 10.26 1.00 3.54
C VAL A 70 10.79 0.31 2.28
N ASN A 71 12.04 -0.15 2.29
CA ASN A 71 12.64 -0.88 1.17
C ASN A 71 11.89 -2.20 0.89
N GLU A 72 11.57 -2.96 1.93
CA GLU A 72 10.79 -4.21 1.81
C GLU A 72 9.38 -3.91 1.24
N VAL A 73 8.74 -2.83 1.69
CA VAL A 73 7.45 -2.38 1.15
C VAL A 73 7.56 -2.01 -0.33
N LYS A 74 8.59 -1.23 -0.73
CA LYS A 74 8.85 -0.89 -2.15
C LYS A 74 9.04 -2.15 -3.00
N GLN A 75 9.83 -3.11 -2.51
CA GLN A 75 10.08 -4.37 -3.21
C GLN A 75 8.81 -5.22 -3.33
N SER A 76 8.01 -5.30 -2.26
CA SER A 76 6.73 -6.03 -2.25
C SER A 76 5.74 -5.47 -3.28
N PHE A 77 5.69 -4.15 -3.43
CA PHE A 77 4.89 -3.51 -4.48
C PHE A 77 5.37 -3.85 -5.89
N LYS A 78 6.68 -3.85 -6.13
CA LYS A 78 7.24 -4.25 -7.42
C LYS A 78 6.87 -5.70 -7.75
N LYS A 79 7.12 -6.63 -6.82
CA LYS A 79 6.74 -8.05 -6.98
C LYS A 79 5.25 -8.22 -7.26
N THR A 80 4.39 -7.51 -6.53
CA THR A 80 2.94 -7.54 -6.76
C THR A 80 2.56 -7.07 -8.17
N SER A 81 3.21 -6.02 -8.67
CA SER A 81 3.03 -5.56 -10.05
C SER A 81 3.46 -6.62 -11.06
N ASP A 82 4.60 -7.28 -10.83
CA ASP A 82 5.11 -8.34 -11.69
C ASP A 82 4.14 -9.54 -11.74
N TYR A 83 3.58 -9.94 -10.58
CA TYR A 83 2.55 -10.98 -10.53
C TYR A 83 1.28 -10.60 -11.28
N HIS A 84 0.82 -9.35 -11.18
CA HIS A 84 -0.32 -8.88 -11.98
C HIS A 84 -0.04 -8.95 -13.49
N GLN A 85 1.18 -8.61 -13.93
CA GLN A 85 1.57 -8.74 -15.33
C GLN A 85 1.54 -10.21 -15.80
N LYS A 86 2.02 -11.14 -14.97
CA LYS A 86 1.93 -12.58 -15.29
C LYS A 86 0.48 -13.06 -15.40
N LEU A 87 -0.41 -12.60 -14.51
CA LEU A 87 -1.84 -12.90 -14.58
C LEU A 87 -2.49 -12.31 -15.83
N TYR A 88 -2.14 -11.09 -16.22
CA TYR A 88 -2.61 -10.49 -17.47
C TYR A 88 -2.15 -11.29 -18.69
N ALA A 89 -0.91 -11.76 -18.70
CA ALA A 89 -0.40 -12.59 -19.79
C ALA A 89 -1.15 -13.94 -19.89
N LEU A 90 -1.44 -14.60 -18.76
CA LEU A 90 -2.26 -15.81 -18.78
C LEU A 90 -3.69 -15.55 -19.24
N ASN A 91 -4.32 -14.46 -18.79
CA ASN A 91 -5.67 -14.10 -19.22
C ASN A 91 -5.78 -13.85 -20.72
N ALA A 92 -4.69 -13.44 -21.38
CA ALA A 92 -4.64 -13.26 -22.83
C ALA A 92 -4.37 -14.57 -23.61
N ASN A 93 -4.05 -15.68 -22.92
CA ASN A 93 -3.78 -16.97 -23.52
C ASN A 93 -4.97 -17.93 -23.33
N TYR A 94 -5.69 -18.24 -24.41
CA TYR A 94 -6.84 -19.15 -24.39
C TYR A 94 -6.49 -20.61 -24.11
N GLU A 95 -5.22 -20.98 -24.18
CA GLU A 95 -4.72 -22.31 -23.81
C GLU A 95 -4.25 -22.37 -22.34
N ALA A 96 -4.31 -21.25 -21.60
CA ALA A 96 -3.87 -21.23 -20.22
C ALA A 96 -4.74 -22.15 -19.34
N THR A 97 -4.09 -23.00 -18.54
CA THR A 97 -4.79 -23.95 -17.68
C THR A 97 -5.03 -23.39 -16.28
N PRO A 98 -6.06 -23.87 -15.55
CA PRO A 98 -6.30 -23.46 -14.16
C PRO A 98 -5.06 -23.61 -13.25
N GLU A 99 -4.25 -24.64 -13.46
CA GLU A 99 -3.04 -24.91 -12.68
C GLU A 99 -1.98 -23.81 -12.85
N GLN A 100 -1.89 -23.21 -14.04
CA GLN A 100 -0.97 -22.09 -14.29
C GLN A 100 -1.40 -20.84 -13.53
N PHE A 101 -2.70 -20.56 -13.46
CA PHE A 101 -3.24 -19.48 -12.62
C PHE A 101 -2.99 -19.73 -11.14
N MET A 102 -3.30 -20.93 -10.66
CA MET A 102 -3.11 -21.30 -9.26
C MET A 102 -1.66 -21.17 -8.83
N LYS A 103 -0.71 -21.62 -9.67
CA LYS A 103 0.72 -21.48 -9.40
C LYS A 103 1.12 -20.02 -9.16
N ILE A 104 0.67 -19.09 -10.00
CA ILE A 104 1.01 -17.66 -9.86
C ILE A 104 0.40 -17.09 -8.57
N LEU A 105 -0.83 -17.47 -8.25
CA LEU A 105 -1.51 -17.02 -7.03
C LEU A 105 -0.82 -17.54 -5.76
N ASP A 106 -0.42 -18.81 -5.76
CA ASP A 106 0.31 -19.44 -4.65
C ASP A 106 1.68 -18.78 -4.46
N GLU A 107 2.43 -18.55 -5.54
CA GLU A 107 3.70 -17.83 -5.51
C GLU A 107 3.51 -16.41 -4.95
N GLN A 108 2.50 -15.68 -5.43
CA GLN A 108 2.21 -14.34 -4.93
C GLN A 108 1.85 -14.35 -3.43
N ASN A 109 1.06 -15.31 -2.99
CA ASN A 109 0.68 -15.45 -1.58
C ASN A 109 1.90 -15.73 -0.71
N ASN A 110 2.76 -16.66 -1.13
CA ASN A 110 4.00 -16.99 -0.42
C ASN A 110 4.94 -15.78 -0.31
N GLU A 111 5.09 -15.01 -1.39
CA GLU A 111 5.89 -13.78 -1.37
C GLU A 111 5.31 -12.71 -0.45
N ARG A 112 3.98 -12.54 -0.41
CA ARG A 112 3.31 -11.63 0.53
C ARG A 112 3.56 -12.04 1.97
N MET A 113 3.43 -13.33 2.28
CA MET A 113 3.71 -13.87 3.62
C MET A 113 5.17 -13.67 4.01
N ALA A 114 6.11 -13.96 3.11
CA ALA A 114 7.54 -13.77 3.37
C ALA A 114 7.88 -12.29 3.63
N SER A 115 7.29 -11.39 2.84
CA SER A 115 7.45 -9.94 3.00
C SER A 115 6.90 -9.45 4.35
N ALA A 116 5.68 -9.87 4.72
CA ALA A 116 5.07 -9.54 6.00
C ALA A 116 5.94 -10.02 7.17
N THR A 117 6.47 -11.24 7.10
CA THR A 117 7.39 -11.80 8.10
C THR A 117 8.67 -10.96 8.23
N ARG A 118 9.27 -10.50 7.13
CA ARG A 118 10.44 -9.61 7.18
C ARG A 118 10.13 -8.26 7.85
N ILE A 119 9.01 -7.63 7.48
CA ILE A 119 8.55 -6.38 8.10
C ILE A 119 8.32 -6.55 9.60
N LEU A 120 7.67 -7.63 10.03
CA LEU A 120 7.49 -7.95 11.45
C LEU A 120 8.83 -8.15 12.16
N GLY A 121 9.78 -8.85 11.53
CA GLY A 121 11.14 -9.02 12.02
C GLY A 121 11.85 -7.67 12.25
N PHE A 122 11.77 -6.75 11.31
CA PHE A 122 12.31 -5.39 11.48
C PHE A 122 11.63 -4.64 12.62
N ARG A 123 10.30 -4.75 12.77
CA ARG A 123 9.58 -4.14 13.89
C ARG A 123 10.03 -4.69 15.24
N PHE A 124 10.29 -5.99 15.35
CA PHE A 124 10.85 -6.58 16.57
C PHE A 124 12.27 -6.12 16.84
N LYS A 125 13.13 -6.03 15.81
CA LYS A 125 14.48 -5.46 15.95
C LYS A 125 14.42 -4.02 16.47
N LEU A 126 13.54 -3.19 15.91
CA LEU A 126 13.32 -1.82 16.37
C LEU A 126 12.87 -1.79 17.83
N LYS A 127 11.88 -2.62 18.21
CA LYS A 127 11.43 -2.73 19.60
C LYS A 127 12.55 -3.15 20.56
N SER A 128 13.43 -4.08 20.16
CA SER A 128 14.54 -4.56 21.00
C SER A 128 15.67 -3.53 21.17
N LEU A 129 15.83 -2.63 20.20
CA LEU A 129 16.83 -1.56 20.22
C LEU A 129 16.43 -0.43 21.18
N LEU A 130 15.14 -0.17 21.29
CA LEU A 130 14.60 0.94 22.07
C LEU A 130 14.28 0.53 23.51
N THR A 131 14.35 1.49 24.42
CA THR A 131 13.77 1.33 25.77
C THR A 131 12.25 1.22 25.66
N VAL A 132 11.61 0.72 26.73
CA VAL A 132 10.14 0.63 26.80
C VAL A 132 9.48 1.99 26.56
N GLN A 133 10.04 3.06 27.12
CA GLN A 133 9.49 4.41 26.96
C GLN A 133 9.72 4.95 25.54
N GLU A 134 10.94 4.84 24.99
CA GLU A 134 11.23 5.24 23.60
C GLU A 134 10.34 4.51 22.59
N TRP A 135 10.12 3.20 22.79
CA TRP A 135 9.22 2.40 21.96
C TRP A 135 7.77 2.88 22.07
N LYS A 136 7.29 3.14 23.29
CA LYS A 136 5.94 3.66 23.53
C LYS A 136 5.76 5.00 22.80
N ASP A 137 6.64 5.97 23.07
CA ASP A 137 6.58 7.31 22.49
C ASP A 137 6.62 7.27 20.96
N LEU A 138 7.49 6.45 20.38
CA LEU A 138 7.56 6.26 18.93
C LEU A 138 6.27 5.69 18.37
N THR A 139 5.73 4.61 18.96
CA THR A 139 4.51 3.97 18.44
C THR A 139 3.27 4.86 18.54
N GLU A 140 3.12 5.61 19.63
CA GLU A 140 2.02 6.57 19.79
C GLU A 140 2.12 7.70 18.76
N ALA A 141 3.32 8.23 18.52
CA ALA A 141 3.55 9.25 17.51
C ALA A 141 3.28 8.74 16.08
N MET A 142 3.68 7.50 15.78
CA MET A 142 3.40 6.85 14.50
C MET A 142 1.89 6.62 14.30
N ASP A 143 1.17 6.13 15.31
CA ASP A 143 -0.27 5.90 15.22
C ASP A 143 -1.05 7.20 15.02
N LYS A 144 -0.67 8.26 15.75
CA LYS A 144 -1.23 9.60 15.54
C LYS A 144 -0.98 10.09 14.13
N THR A 145 0.24 9.96 13.62
CA THR A 145 0.60 10.33 12.25
C THR A 145 -0.23 9.56 11.22
N ARG A 146 -0.32 8.24 11.36
CA ARG A 146 -1.09 7.35 10.49
C ARG A 146 -2.57 7.71 10.46
N SER A 147 -3.16 8.07 11.60
CA SER A 147 -4.58 8.42 11.69
C SER A 147 -4.97 9.61 10.80
N ARG A 148 -4.02 10.52 10.48
CA ARG A 148 -4.24 11.65 9.57
C ARG A 148 -4.49 11.21 8.13
N TYR A 149 -4.01 10.03 7.76
CA TYR A 149 -4.14 9.46 6.42
C TYR A 149 -5.28 8.45 6.31
N MET A 150 -5.89 8.05 7.43
CA MET A 150 -7.03 7.16 7.42
C MET A 150 -8.30 7.97 7.14
N PRO A 151 -9.23 7.45 6.30
CA PRO A 151 -10.53 8.07 6.17
C PRO A 151 -11.18 8.15 7.55
N LYS A 152 -11.73 9.32 7.90
CA LYS A 152 -12.52 9.47 9.12
C LYS A 152 -13.66 8.45 9.02
N ARG A 153 -13.82 7.61 10.04
CA ARG A 153 -15.01 6.76 10.13
C ARG A 153 -16.20 7.71 10.22
N GLU A 154 -16.92 7.88 9.12
CA GLU A 154 -18.29 8.36 9.20
C GLU A 154 -19.05 7.31 10.01
N SER A 155 -19.66 7.72 11.12
CA SER A 155 -20.58 6.87 11.86
C SER A 155 -21.70 6.49 10.90
N MET A 156 -21.74 5.23 10.49
CA MET A 156 -22.95 4.62 9.90
C MET A 156 -24.03 4.54 10.97
#